data_AF-A0A7W9LZ00-F1
#
_entry.id   AF-A0A7W9LZ00-F1
#
_cell.length_a   1.000
_cell.length_b   1.000
_cell.length_c   1.000
_cell.angle_alpha   90.00
_cell.angle_beta   90.00
_cell.angle_gamma   90.00
#
_symmetry.space_group_name_H-M   'P 1'
#
loop_
_entity.id
_entity.type
_entity.pdbx_description
1 polymer ?
#
loop_
_entity_poly.entity_id
_entity_poly.type
_entity_poly.pdbx_seq_one_letter_code
_entity_poly.pdbx_strand_id
1 'polypeptide(L)'
;MDGFKRIVVGVDGSPASKAALAWAVRHAEERVARVTAVSVCQVHPVPSDASPPLGTGPDAFRGMHERLLREAVAGAGPEAEGVEQLVPTGGPGPVLVELSKDADILVLGGHGYHRAGLEVVGSVAAYCLRRAHCPVVIVPVGGKDDDNADGARLSRTAQEFR
;
A
#
# COMPACT_ATOMS: atom_id res chain seq x y z
N MET A 1 15.31 17.99 10.43
CA MET A 1 15.07 16.87 9.51
C MET A 1 13.60 16.92 9.16
N ASP A 2 13.27 17.43 7.98
CA ASP A 2 11.88 17.53 7.53
C ASP A 2 11.27 16.14 7.44
N GLY A 3 10.23 15.88 8.24
CA GLY A 3 9.46 14.63 8.15
C GLY A 3 8.72 14.53 6.82
N PHE A 4 8.42 13.30 6.40
CA PHE A 4 7.61 13.03 5.21
C PHE A 4 6.23 13.73 5.35
N LYS A 5 5.87 14.58 4.39
CA LYS A 5 4.60 15.34 4.37
C LYS A 5 3.56 14.70 3.43
N ARG A 6 4.01 13.88 2.47
CA ARG A 6 3.17 13.20 1.48
C ARG A 6 3.51 11.71 1.42
N ILE A 7 2.55 10.88 1.79
CA ILE A 7 2.65 9.42 1.78
C ILE A 7 1.70 8.86 0.73
N VAL A 8 2.23 8.11 -0.23
CA VAL A 8 1.42 7.36 -1.19
C VAL A 8 1.39 5.89 -0.81
N VAL A 9 0.21 5.27 -0.78
CA VAL A 9 0.02 3.85 -0.47
C VAL A 9 -0.62 3.13 -1.64
N GLY A 10 -0.01 2.04 -2.12
CA GLY A 10 -0.67 1.13 -3.06
C GLY A 10 -1.62 0.16 -2.38
N VAL A 11 -2.88 0.11 -2.81
CA VAL A 11 -3.95 -0.73 -2.24
C VAL A 11 -4.62 -1.58 -3.31
N ASP A 12 -4.51 -2.91 -3.18
CA ASP A 12 -5.11 -3.91 -4.08
C ASP A 12 -6.14 -4.81 -3.38
N GLY A 13 -6.43 -4.51 -2.10
CA GLY A 13 -7.40 -5.24 -1.28
C GLY A 13 -6.82 -6.46 -0.57
N SER A 14 -5.56 -6.81 -0.85
CA SER A 14 -4.85 -7.90 -0.15
C SER A 14 -4.62 -7.57 1.33
N PRO A 15 -4.44 -8.58 2.20
CA PRO A 15 -4.05 -8.35 3.59
C PRO A 15 -2.76 -7.52 3.73
N ALA A 16 -1.79 -7.74 2.85
CA ALA A 16 -0.54 -6.99 2.83
C ALA A 16 -0.75 -5.52 2.49
N SER A 17 -1.60 -5.20 1.50
CA SER A 17 -1.88 -3.81 1.15
C SER A 17 -2.69 -3.09 2.23
N LYS A 18 -3.56 -3.81 2.96
CA LYS A 18 -4.28 -3.27 4.12
C LYS A 18 -3.33 -2.98 5.28
N ALA A 19 -2.36 -3.86 5.54
CA ALA A 19 -1.30 -3.62 6.52
C ALA A 19 -0.43 -2.39 6.12
N ALA A 20 -0.12 -2.24 4.84
CA ALA A 20 0.57 -1.06 4.32
C ALA A 20 -0.21 0.24 4.55
N LEU A 21 -1.53 0.23 4.33
CA LEU A 21 -2.40 1.37 4.62
C LEU A 21 -2.41 1.73 6.11
N ALA A 22 -2.61 0.74 6.98
CA ALA A 22 -2.59 0.96 8.43
C ALA A 22 -1.23 1.50 8.91
N TRP A 23 -0.13 1.00 8.34
CA TRP A 23 1.21 1.51 8.62
C TRP A 23 1.34 2.99 8.23
N ALA A 24 0.87 3.37 7.04
CA ALA A 24 0.98 4.74 6.54
C ALA A 24 0.14 5.72 7.36
N VAL A 25 -1.09 5.35 7.71
CA VAL A 25 -1.98 6.14 8.58
C VAL A 25 -1.30 6.45 9.91
N ARG A 26 -0.81 5.41 10.61
CA ARG A 26 -0.10 5.58 11.89
C ARG A 26 1.12 6.51 11.80
N HIS A 27 1.91 6.40 10.72
CA HIS A 27 3.10 7.23 10.57
C HIS A 27 2.81 8.65 10.10
N ALA A 28 1.63 8.88 9.51
CA ALA A 28 1.16 10.19 9.09
C ALA A 28 0.69 11.04 10.28
N GLU A 29 0.00 10.44 11.25
CA GLU A 29 -0.45 11.13 12.46
C GLU A 29 0.71 11.75 13.22
N GLU A 30 1.79 10.98 13.41
CA GLU A 30 3.01 11.44 14.10
C GLU A 30 3.68 12.64 13.42
N ARG A 31 3.44 12.85 12.12
CA ARG A 31 4.18 13.80 11.28
C ARG A 31 3.30 14.85 10.61
N VAL A 32 1.99 14.84 10.87
CA VAL A 32 0.99 15.67 10.20
C VAL A 32 1.10 15.54 8.66
N ALA A 33 1.32 14.31 8.19
CA ALA A 33 1.47 13.99 6.78
C ALA A 33 0.12 13.74 6.11
N ARG A 34 0.02 14.02 4.81
CA ARG A 34 -1.12 13.63 3.98
C ARG A 34 -0.91 12.23 3.43
N VAL A 35 -1.94 11.40 3.51
CA VAL A 35 -1.93 10.03 2.97
C VAL A 35 -2.86 9.96 1.76
N THR A 36 -2.35 9.44 0.65
CA THR A 36 -3.13 9.12 -0.55
C THR A 36 -3.11 7.62 -0.78
N ALA A 37 -4.25 6.96 -0.63
CA ALA A 37 -4.46 5.56 -0.93
C ALA A 37 -4.84 5.38 -2.41
N VAL A 38 -4.07 4.55 -3.12
CA VAL A 38 -4.13 4.42 -4.57
C VAL A 38 -4.47 2.99 -4.95
N SER A 39 -5.56 2.81 -5.69
CA SER A 39 -5.89 1.52 -6.29
C SER A 39 -5.92 1.67 -7.80
N VAL A 40 -5.00 1.02 -8.51
CA VAL A 40 -4.82 1.22 -9.94
C VAL A 40 -5.76 0.33 -10.74
N CYS A 41 -6.64 0.95 -11.51
CA CYS A 41 -7.57 0.27 -12.40
C CYS A 41 -6.86 -0.15 -13.69
N GLN A 42 -6.60 -1.45 -13.83
CA GLN A 42 -6.07 -2.05 -15.06
C GLN A 42 -7.20 -2.34 -16.03
N VAL A 43 -7.42 -1.43 -16.98
CA VAL A 43 -8.34 -1.69 -18.08
C VAL A 43 -7.55 -2.31 -19.23
N HIS A 44 -7.80 -3.59 -19.51
CA HIS A 44 -7.29 -4.22 -20.72
C HIS A 44 -8.09 -3.71 -21.93
N PRO A 45 -7.44 -3.40 -23.06
CA PRO A 45 -8.16 -3.06 -24.28
C PRO A 45 -9.11 -4.20 -24.65
N VAL A 46 -10.42 -3.90 -24.66
CA VAL A 46 -11.39 -4.78 -25.31
C VAL A 46 -11.29 -4.53 -26.82
N PRO A 47 -11.30 -5.58 -27.66
CA PRO A 47 -11.41 -5.43 -29.11
C PRO A 47 -12.57 -4.48 -29.47
N SER A 48 -12.33 -3.58 -30.43
CA SER A 48 -13.25 -2.48 -30.79
C SER A 48 -14.65 -2.94 -31.26
N ASP A 49 -14.81 -4.23 -31.58
CA ASP A 49 -16.03 -4.87 -32.03
C ASP A 49 -16.81 -5.58 -30.90
N ALA A 50 -16.26 -5.64 -29.69
CA ALA A 50 -16.91 -6.23 -28.52
C ALA A 50 -17.51 -5.14 -27.63
N SER A 51 -18.85 -5.08 -27.54
CA SER A 51 -19.51 -4.33 -26.49
C SER A 51 -19.32 -5.09 -25.17
N PRO A 52 -18.72 -4.49 -24.11
CA PRO A 52 -18.55 -5.20 -22.86
C PRO A 52 -19.92 -5.58 -22.28
N PRO A 53 -20.08 -6.78 -21.69
CA PRO A 53 -21.28 -7.13 -20.93
C PRO A 53 -21.71 -5.99 -19.99
N LEU A 54 -23.02 -5.79 -19.82
CA LEU A 54 -23.55 -4.82 -18.85
C LEU A 54 -22.89 -5.03 -17.49
N GLY A 55 -22.32 -3.96 -16.92
CA GLY A 55 -21.60 -4.02 -15.64
C GLY A 55 -20.14 -4.47 -15.72
N THR A 56 -19.56 -4.59 -16.92
CA THR A 56 -18.13 -4.93 -17.13
C THR A 56 -17.38 -3.87 -17.94
N GLY A 57 -17.98 -2.68 -18.10
CA GLY A 57 -17.33 -1.54 -18.74
C GLY A 57 -16.27 -0.89 -17.83
N PRO A 58 -15.45 0.03 -18.38
CA PRO A 58 -14.42 0.75 -17.63
C PRO A 58 -14.91 1.42 -16.34
N ASP A 59 -16.14 1.94 -16.34
CA ASP A 59 -16.75 2.58 -15.16
C ASP A 59 -17.07 1.58 -14.04
N ALA A 60 -17.44 0.34 -14.39
CA ALA A 60 -17.71 -0.70 -13.40
C ALA A 60 -16.41 -1.14 -12.71
N PHE A 61 -15.32 -1.28 -13.47
CA PHE A 61 -14.00 -1.56 -12.91
C PHE A 61 -13.52 -0.43 -11.99
N ARG A 62 -13.66 0.84 -12.42
CA ARG A 62 -13.37 1.99 -11.56
C ARG A 62 -14.19 1.94 -10.26
N GLY A 63 -15.49 1.70 -10.35
CA GLY A 63 -16.37 1.60 -9.18
C GLY A 63 -16.01 0.46 -8.22
N MET A 64 -15.45 -0.64 -8.71
CA MET A 64 -14.90 -1.72 -7.88
C MET A 64 -13.68 -1.24 -7.08
N HIS A 65 -12.74 -0.55 -7.72
CA HIS A 65 -11.55 0.00 -7.05
C HIS A 65 -11.90 1.12 -6.06
N GLU A 66 -12.88 1.98 -6.38
CA GLU A 66 -13.37 3.00 -5.44
C GLU A 66 -14.00 2.35 -4.21
N ARG A 67 -14.81 1.29 -4.39
CA ARG A 67 -15.38 0.53 -3.28
C ARG A 67 -14.29 -0.12 -2.43
N LEU A 68 -13.31 -0.74 -3.07
CA LEU A 68 -12.16 -1.35 -2.41
C LEU A 68 -11.41 -0.35 -1.54
N LEU A 69 -11.12 0.85 -2.06
CA LEU A 69 -10.48 1.92 -1.27
C LEU A 69 -11.35 2.35 -0.10
N ARG A 70 -12.65 2.59 -0.31
CA ARG A 70 -13.57 2.94 0.78
C ARG A 70 -13.58 1.91 1.89
N GLU A 71 -13.67 0.63 1.54
CA GLU A 71 -13.66 -0.47 2.51
C GLU A 71 -12.31 -0.61 3.22
N ALA A 72 -11.20 -0.45 2.51
CA ALA A 72 -9.87 -0.51 3.10
C ALA A 72 -9.61 0.65 4.07
N VAL A 73 -10.00 1.88 3.71
CA VAL A 73 -9.89 3.07 4.56
C VAL A 73 -10.80 2.94 5.78
N ALA A 74 -12.06 2.55 5.60
CA ALA A 74 -12.96 2.32 6.73
C ALA A 74 -12.45 1.22 7.68
N GLY A 75 -11.86 0.16 7.14
CA GLY A 75 -11.25 -0.92 7.92
C GLY A 75 -9.95 -0.54 8.64
N ALA A 76 -9.31 0.58 8.27
CA ALA A 76 -8.09 1.07 8.91
C ALA A 76 -8.36 1.90 10.19
N GLY A 77 -9.63 2.21 10.49
CA GLY A 77 -10.04 2.90 11.72
C GLY A 77 -10.24 4.42 11.56
N PRO A 78 -10.71 5.09 12.63
CA PRO A 78 -10.94 6.54 12.64
C PRO A 78 -9.72 7.38 12.26
N GLU A 79 -8.52 6.90 12.54
CA GLU A 79 -7.24 7.55 12.22
C GLU A 79 -7.04 7.71 10.71
N ALA A 80 -7.74 6.91 9.89
CA ALA A 80 -7.75 7.01 8.44
C ALA A 80 -8.74 8.07 7.91
N GLU A 81 -9.44 8.79 8.80
CA GLU A 81 -10.32 9.90 8.42
C GLU A 81 -9.50 11.02 7.76
N GLY A 82 -9.76 11.27 6.48
CA GLY A 82 -9.01 12.25 5.67
C GLY A 82 -7.96 11.65 4.73
N VAL A 83 -7.81 10.32 4.69
CA VAL A 83 -7.03 9.65 3.63
C VAL A 83 -7.67 9.95 2.26
N GLU A 84 -6.90 10.55 1.36
CA GLU A 84 -7.32 10.77 -0.02
C GLU A 84 -7.37 9.43 -0.77
N GLN A 85 -8.39 9.24 -1.61
CA GLN A 85 -8.58 8.01 -2.38
C GLN A 85 -8.46 8.30 -3.87
N LEU A 86 -7.54 7.61 -4.56
CA LEU A 86 -7.28 7.81 -5.97
C LEU A 86 -7.37 6.49 -6.74
N VAL A 87 -8.13 6.50 -7.84
CA VAL A 87 -8.30 5.34 -8.74
C VAL A 87 -7.81 5.68 -10.15
N PRO A 88 -6.48 5.76 -10.36
CA PRO A 88 -5.92 6.03 -11.67
C PRO A 88 -6.06 4.82 -12.59
N THR A 89 -6.09 5.05 -13.90
CA THR A 89 -6.13 3.98 -14.92
C THR A 89 -4.73 3.74 -15.47
N GLY A 90 -4.31 2.48 -15.58
CA GLY A 90 -3.02 2.11 -16.16
C GLY A 90 -2.40 0.88 -15.53
N GLY A 91 -1.10 0.65 -15.76
CA GLY A 91 -0.35 -0.42 -15.10
C GLY A 91 0.02 -0.02 -13.65
N PRO A 92 -0.15 -0.89 -12.64
CA PRO A 92 0.05 -0.53 -11.23
C PRO A 92 1.47 -0.02 -10.95
N GLY A 93 2.48 -0.75 -11.43
CA GLY A 93 3.89 -0.33 -11.28
C GLY A 93 4.17 1.03 -11.91
N PRO A 94 3.94 1.23 -13.22
CA PRO A 94 4.15 2.53 -13.87
C PRO A 94 3.40 3.68 -13.21
N VAL A 95 2.14 3.49 -12.83
CA VAL A 95 1.32 4.53 -12.19
C VAL A 95 1.86 4.89 -10.81
N LEU A 96 2.20 3.91 -9.98
CA LEU A 96 2.77 4.16 -8.65
C LEU A 96 4.16 4.82 -8.73
N VAL A 97 4.96 4.46 -9.74
CA VAL A 97 6.23 5.15 -10.03
C VAL A 97 5.99 6.60 -10.44
N GLU A 98 4.99 6.89 -11.24
CA GLU A 98 4.67 8.28 -11.60
C GLU A 98 4.27 9.08 -10.36
N LEU A 99 3.36 8.55 -9.53
CA LEU A 99 2.92 9.19 -8.29
C LEU A 99 4.05 9.36 -7.27
N SER A 100 5.09 8.52 -7.32
CA SER A 100 6.25 8.63 -6.45
C SER A 100 7.08 9.90 -6.67
N LYS A 101 6.93 10.59 -7.80
CA LYS A 101 7.60 11.88 -8.08
C LYS A 101 7.14 12.99 -7.15
N ASP A 102 5.87 12.92 -6.73
CA ASP A 102 5.22 13.90 -5.87
C ASP A 102 5.00 13.34 -4.45
N ALA A 103 5.60 12.20 -4.11
CA ALA A 103 5.53 11.60 -2.79
C ALA A 103 6.87 11.73 -2.08
N ASP A 104 6.84 11.92 -0.75
CA ASP A 104 8.06 11.85 0.05
C ASP A 104 8.37 10.39 0.41
N ILE A 105 7.37 9.51 0.38
CA ILE A 105 7.50 8.06 0.59
C ILE A 105 6.38 7.29 -0.13
N LEU A 106 6.73 6.14 -0.72
CA LEU A 106 5.81 5.19 -1.33
C LEU A 106 5.74 3.92 -0.48
N VAL A 107 4.54 3.52 -0.06
CA VAL A 107 4.32 2.38 0.82
C VAL A 107 3.53 1.30 0.08
N LEU A 108 4.05 0.06 0.12
CA LEU A 108 3.45 -1.09 -0.56
C LEU A 108 3.40 -2.30 0.37
N GLY A 109 2.42 -3.17 0.13
CA GLY A 109 2.36 -4.47 0.81
C GLY A 109 3.40 -5.45 0.25
N GLY A 110 4.11 -6.13 1.14
CA GLY A 110 4.92 -7.30 0.82
C GLY A 110 4.06 -8.57 0.89
N HIS A 111 4.17 -9.45 -0.09
CA HIS A 111 3.55 -10.77 0.03
C HIS A 111 4.37 -11.58 1.04
N GLY A 112 3.76 -11.91 2.18
CA GLY A 112 4.39 -12.75 3.19
C GLY A 112 4.49 -14.22 2.75
N TYR A 113 5.34 -14.97 3.47
CA TYR A 113 5.62 -16.41 3.35
C TYR A 113 4.54 -17.22 2.59
N HIS A 114 4.80 -17.53 1.31
CA HIS A 114 4.14 -18.69 0.70
C HIS A 114 4.76 -19.98 1.25
N ARG A 115 4.00 -21.07 1.17
CA ARG A 115 4.17 -22.43 1.74
C ARG A 115 5.53 -23.15 1.52
N ALA A 116 6.57 -22.47 1.05
CA ALA A 116 7.90 -22.97 0.77
C ALA A 116 9.04 -22.19 1.49
N GLY A 117 8.75 -21.31 2.45
CA GLY A 117 9.78 -20.66 3.27
C GLY A 117 10.56 -19.53 2.58
N LEU A 118 10.04 -18.99 1.47
CA LEU A 118 10.66 -17.90 0.73
C LEU A 118 9.83 -16.62 0.86
N GLU A 119 10.51 -15.50 0.97
CA GLU A 119 9.93 -14.15 0.96
C GLU A 119 9.82 -13.69 -0.51
N VAL A 120 8.62 -13.49 -1.06
CA VAL A 120 8.47 -12.93 -2.42
C VAL A 120 7.97 -11.51 -2.35
N VAL A 121 8.81 -10.62 -2.84
CA VAL A 121 8.41 -9.27 -3.22
C VAL A 121 7.48 -9.37 -4.43
N GLY A 122 6.24 -8.92 -4.28
CA GLY A 122 5.26 -8.93 -5.37
C GLY A 122 5.76 -8.14 -6.59
N SER A 123 5.28 -8.47 -7.79
CA SER A 123 5.76 -7.87 -9.05
C SER A 123 5.67 -6.34 -9.08
N VAL A 124 4.60 -5.77 -8.52
CA VAL A 124 4.41 -4.32 -8.41
C VAL A 124 5.43 -3.69 -7.45
N ALA A 125 5.66 -4.32 -6.29
CA ALA A 125 6.66 -3.86 -5.33
C ALA A 125 8.07 -3.95 -5.90
N ALA A 126 8.42 -5.05 -6.56
CA ALA A 126 9.71 -5.21 -7.23
C ALA A 126 9.91 -4.19 -8.37
N TYR A 127 8.85 -3.86 -9.10
CA TYR A 127 8.88 -2.82 -10.13
C TYR A 127 9.16 -1.44 -9.51
N CYS A 128 8.43 -1.08 -8.45
CA CYS A 128 8.57 0.22 -7.78
C CYS A 128 9.93 0.38 -7.10
N LEU A 129 10.44 -0.65 -6.41
CA LEU A 129 11.76 -0.64 -5.78
C LEU A 129 12.89 -0.29 -6.74
N ARG A 130 12.75 -0.64 -8.03
CA ARG A 130 13.77 -0.38 -9.05
C ARG A 130 13.65 1.00 -9.71
N ARG A 131 12.51 1.69 -9.55
CA ARG A 131 12.13 2.80 -10.44
C ARG A 131 11.49 4.01 -9.74
N ALA A 132 11.10 3.88 -8.47
CA ALA A 132 10.46 4.96 -7.73
C ALA A 132 11.41 6.17 -7.58
N HIS A 133 10.81 7.35 -7.53
CA HIS A 133 11.48 8.63 -7.36
C HIS A 133 11.58 9.07 -5.89
N CYS A 134 11.02 8.27 -4.97
CA CYS A 134 11.10 8.47 -3.54
C CYS A 134 11.43 7.14 -2.82
N PRO A 135 11.82 7.19 -1.54
CA PRO A 135 11.99 5.99 -0.72
C PRO A 135 10.75 5.09 -0.75
N VAL A 136 10.98 3.78 -0.85
CA VAL A 136 9.92 2.76 -0.87
C VAL A 136 9.95 1.95 0.42
N VAL A 137 8.79 1.83 1.08
CA VAL A 137 8.59 0.97 2.24
C VAL A 137 7.77 -0.24 1.83
N ILE A 138 8.28 -1.43 2.16
CA ILE A 138 7.56 -2.69 2.01
C ILE A 138 7.07 -3.13 3.38
N VAL A 139 5.76 -3.23 3.55
CA VAL A 139 5.14 -3.65 4.81
C VAL A 139 4.76 -5.13 4.70
N PRO A 140 5.37 -6.02 5.50
CA PRO A 140 5.01 -7.44 5.48
C PRO A 140 3.59 -7.63 6.04
N VAL A 141 2.86 -8.64 5.54
CA VAL A 141 1.69 -9.14 6.26
C VAL A 141 2.19 -9.85 7.50
N GLY A 142 1.75 -9.42 8.69
CA GLY A 142 2.10 -10.09 9.94
C GLY A 142 1.77 -11.58 9.82
N GLY A 143 2.77 -12.43 9.95
CA GLY A 143 2.56 -13.86 10.06
C GLY A 143 1.64 -14.10 11.25
N LYS A 144 0.61 -14.91 11.06
CA LYS A 144 -0.13 -15.48 12.18
C LYS A 144 0.80 -16.55 12.77
N ASP A 145 1.74 -16.11 13.62
CA ASP A 145 2.55 -16.87 14.58
C ASP A 145 3.68 -15.93 15.06
N ASP A 146 3.41 -15.12 16.10
CA ASP A 146 4.39 -14.57 17.06
C ASP A 146 3.67 -13.89 18.26
N ASP A 147 2.52 -14.43 18.68
CA ASP A 147 1.82 -14.03 19.91
C ASP A 147 2.52 -14.54 21.19
N ASN A 148 3.78 -14.99 21.10
CA ASN A 148 4.58 -15.29 22.27
C ASN A 148 6.07 -15.07 21.99
N ALA A 149 6.63 -14.02 22.61
CA ALA A 149 8.05 -13.71 22.76
C ALA A 149 8.67 -12.66 21.82
N ASP A 150 8.28 -11.38 21.94
CA ASP A 150 9.30 -10.31 21.84
C ASP A 150 8.99 -8.98 22.58
N GLY A 151 8.08 -9.00 23.56
CA GLY A 151 7.86 -7.88 24.47
C GLY A 151 8.95 -7.65 25.53
N ALA A 152 10.04 -8.45 25.53
CA ALA A 152 11.01 -8.50 26.63
C ALA A 152 12.47 -8.17 26.25
N ARG A 153 12.78 -7.79 25.01
CA ARG A 153 14.19 -7.63 24.57
C ARG A 153 14.65 -6.21 24.20
N LEU A 154 13.80 -5.19 24.27
CA LEU A 154 14.23 -3.81 24.00
C LEU A 154 14.33 -2.89 25.25
N SER A 155 14.25 -3.45 26.47
CA SER A 155 14.44 -2.69 27.72
C SER A 155 15.73 -3.00 28.47
N ARG A 156 16.71 -3.72 27.89
CA ARG A 156 17.92 -4.12 28.64
C ARG A 156 19.30 -3.82 28.02
N THR A 157 19.41 -2.95 27.02
CA THR A 157 20.72 -2.58 26.43
C THR A 157 21.06 -1.09 26.52
N ALA A 158 20.69 -0.42 27.62
CA ALA A 158 21.06 0.98 27.87
C ALA A 158 21.74 1.20 29.22
N GLN A 159 22.36 0.17 29.82
CA GLN A 159 22.93 0.31 31.16
C GLN A 159 24.27 -0.37 31.41
N GLU A 160 25.08 -0.63 30.38
CA GLU A 160 26.49 -1.02 30.58
C GLU A 160 27.38 -0.45 29.49
N PHE A 161 27.75 0.82 29.61
CA PHE A 161 29.07 1.32 29.22
C PHE A 161 29.40 2.50 30.14
N ARG A 162 30.12 2.16 31.21
CA ARG A 162 30.83 3.07 32.08
C ARG A 162 32.29 3.09 31.64
#